data_AF-A0A5A7WVI3-F1
#
_entry.id   AF-A0A5A7WVI3-F1
#
_cell.length_a   1.000
_cell.length_b   1.000
_cell.length_c   1.000
_cell.angle_alpha   90.00
_cell.angle_beta   90.00
_cell.angle_gamma   90.00
#
_symmetry.space_group_name_H-M   'P 1'
#
loop_
_entity.id
_entity.type
_entity.pdbx_description
1 polymer ?
#
loop_
_entity_poly.entity_id
_entity_poly.type
_entity_poly.pdbx_seq_one_letter_code
_entity_poly.pdbx_strand_id
1 'polypeptide(L)'
;MRKQFRTLLIGVSAMIALGTLTACSSGSSPEATPSQASSSAAPATAAPFPASARYMADVEKDGKKMAIGISVDGNDITAYACNGVDDEAWFFGNQASGAIDIKNKFRDTLNASYTGSDVKGDLTMNGVTYNFTAAPVSSPAGMYTAALDGVRASWIVRPDGSVTGVQFNGGITGRDFEQAELQQLTNIQFQNQVRNKRILQQANQTVKISNNKLTSKINGTDVTGDLVVGNTRFG
;
A
#
# COMPACT_ATOMS: atom_id res chain seq x y z
N MET A 1 39.56 21.30 -50.55
CA MET A 1 38.87 20.54 -51.62
C MET A 1 37.49 20.16 -51.08
N ARG A 2 36.45 21.00 -51.19
CA ARG A 2 35.38 21.05 -52.21
C ARG A 2 34.70 19.71 -52.56
N LYS A 3 33.44 19.56 -52.12
CA LYS A 3 32.18 19.15 -52.82
C LYS A 3 31.11 18.96 -51.70
N GLN A 4 30.04 19.73 -51.46
CA GLN A 4 28.89 20.22 -52.27
C GLN A 4 28.12 19.07 -52.96
N PHE A 5 26.78 18.88 -52.94
CA PHE A 5 25.59 19.69 -52.58
C PHE A 5 24.29 18.81 -52.71
N ARG A 6 23.15 19.26 -52.14
CA ARG A 6 21.71 19.07 -52.53
C ARG A 6 20.97 17.78 -52.04
N THR A 7 19.69 17.78 -51.64
CA THR A 7 18.51 18.52 -52.15
C THR A 7 17.38 18.67 -51.09
N LEU A 8 16.73 19.82 -51.11
CA LEU A 8 15.52 20.25 -50.39
C LEU A 8 14.26 19.88 -51.21
N LEU A 9 13.15 19.46 -50.58
CA LEU A 9 11.82 19.51 -51.21
C LEU A 9 10.80 20.28 -50.36
N ILE A 10 10.20 21.26 -51.03
CA ILE A 10 9.11 22.15 -50.61
C ILE A 10 7.80 21.54 -51.09
N GLY A 11 6.73 21.64 -50.29
CA GLY A 11 5.37 21.30 -50.70
C GLY A 11 4.37 22.32 -50.17
N VAL A 12 4.01 23.29 -51.01
CA VAL A 12 2.94 24.28 -50.82
C VAL A 12 1.65 23.71 -51.40
N SER A 13 0.51 23.90 -50.75
CA SER A 13 -0.80 23.93 -51.43
C SER A 13 -1.76 24.84 -50.68
N ALA A 14 -2.22 25.86 -51.41
CA ALA A 14 -3.22 26.84 -51.04
C ALA A 14 -4.57 26.45 -51.66
N MET A 15 -5.68 26.80 -51.02
CA MET A 15 -6.98 26.99 -51.68
C MET A 15 -7.77 28.06 -50.90
N ILE A 16 -8.33 28.99 -51.67
CA ILE A 16 -9.05 30.20 -51.30
C ILE A 16 -10.56 29.93 -51.38
N ALA A 17 -11.36 30.53 -50.50
CA ALA A 17 -12.73 30.90 -50.84
C ALA A 17 -13.21 32.09 -49.98
N LEU A 18 -13.53 33.21 -50.64
CA LEU A 18 -14.24 34.37 -50.10
C LEU A 18 -15.75 34.08 -50.06
N GLY A 19 -16.44 34.62 -49.05
CA GLY A 19 -17.90 34.74 -49.05
C GLY A 19 -18.34 35.85 -48.09
N THR A 20 -18.74 37.00 -48.64
CA THR A 20 -19.36 38.13 -47.93
C THR A 20 -20.88 37.96 -47.90
N LEU A 21 -21.54 38.11 -46.74
CA LEU A 21 -22.92 38.63 -46.65
C LEU A 21 -23.18 39.26 -45.26
N THR A 22 -23.74 40.46 -45.30
CA THR A 22 -24.29 41.26 -44.20
C THR A 22 -25.75 40.86 -43.95
N ALA A 23 -26.21 40.74 -42.70
CA ALA A 23 -27.59 41.07 -42.28
C ALA A 23 -27.77 40.97 -40.76
N CYS A 24 -28.25 42.04 -40.14
CA CYS A 24 -28.86 42.05 -38.82
C CYS A 24 -30.29 41.48 -38.91
N SER A 25 -30.74 40.70 -37.92
CA SER A 25 -32.13 40.77 -37.46
C SER A 25 -32.34 40.05 -36.13
N SER A 26 -33.13 40.69 -35.27
CA SER A 26 -33.59 40.25 -33.95
C SER A 26 -34.40 38.96 -33.99
N GLY A 27 -34.32 38.14 -32.94
CA GLY A 27 -35.19 36.99 -32.70
C GLY A 27 -35.14 36.53 -31.25
N SER A 28 -36.30 36.40 -30.62
CA SER A 28 -36.56 36.18 -29.19
C SER A 28 -36.16 34.79 -28.64
N SER A 29 -35.92 34.75 -27.32
CA SER A 29 -35.91 33.60 -26.37
C SER A 29 -37.07 32.59 -26.55
N PRO A 30 -37.11 31.39 -25.88
CA PRO A 30 -36.21 30.83 -24.86
C PRO A 30 -35.82 29.35 -25.09
N GLU A 31 -34.94 28.76 -24.26
CA GLU A 31 -35.15 27.47 -23.53
C GLU A 31 -33.85 27.07 -22.81
N ALA A 32 -33.89 27.06 -21.47
CA ALA A 32 -32.78 26.67 -20.63
C ALA A 32 -32.80 25.15 -20.42
N THR A 33 -31.81 24.44 -20.96
CA THR A 33 -31.52 23.04 -20.60
C THR A 33 -30.98 22.99 -19.17
N PRO A 34 -31.51 22.15 -18.27
CA PRO A 34 -30.97 22.04 -16.92
C PRO A 34 -29.63 21.30 -16.97
N SER A 35 -28.56 22.02 -16.65
CA SER A 35 -27.25 21.44 -16.37
C SER A 35 -27.35 20.53 -15.15
N GLN A 36 -27.21 19.24 -15.37
CA GLN A 36 -27.15 18.21 -14.34
C GLN A 36 -25.91 18.46 -13.48
N ALA A 37 -26.10 19.00 -12.28
CA ALA A 37 -25.02 19.23 -11.32
C ALA A 37 -24.42 17.88 -10.92
N SER A 38 -23.17 17.64 -11.30
CA SER A 38 -22.36 16.56 -10.73
C SER A 38 -22.20 16.84 -9.24
N SER A 39 -22.90 16.07 -8.41
CA SER A 39 -22.72 16.09 -6.95
C SER A 39 -21.32 15.57 -6.63
N SER A 40 -20.38 16.48 -6.42
CA SER A 40 -19.10 16.18 -5.78
C SER A 40 -19.39 15.90 -4.31
N ALA A 41 -19.51 14.61 -3.96
CA ALA A 41 -19.67 14.19 -2.57
C ALA A 41 -18.53 14.76 -1.72
N ALA A 42 -18.87 15.44 -0.62
CA ALA A 42 -17.89 15.90 0.35
C ALA A 42 -17.10 14.71 0.91
N PRO A 43 -15.79 14.87 1.24
CA PRO A 43 -15.01 13.80 1.85
C PRO A 43 -15.70 13.31 3.12
N ALA A 44 -16.03 12.04 3.19
CA ALA A 44 -16.58 11.44 4.41
C ALA A 44 -15.51 11.54 5.51
N THR A 45 -15.81 12.25 6.59
CA THR A 45 -14.96 12.30 7.79
C THR A 45 -14.84 10.88 8.36
N ALA A 46 -13.61 10.42 8.58
CA ALA A 46 -13.35 9.10 9.15
C ALA A 46 -13.95 8.97 10.57
N ALA A 47 -14.46 7.79 10.90
CA ALA A 47 -14.94 7.49 12.24
C ALA A 47 -13.74 7.21 13.16
N PRO A 48 -13.80 7.55 14.46
CA PRO A 48 -12.72 7.21 15.38
C PRO A 48 -12.62 5.70 15.57
N PHE A 49 -11.40 5.18 15.66
CA PHE A 49 -11.16 3.77 15.99
C PHE A 49 -11.64 3.42 17.41
N PRO A 50 -12.01 2.15 17.67
CA PRO A 50 -12.06 1.61 19.02
C PRO A 50 -10.69 1.70 19.71
N ALA A 51 -10.69 1.73 21.05
CA ALA A 51 -9.46 1.82 21.85
C ALA A 51 -8.49 0.65 21.58
N SER A 52 -9.00 -0.55 21.30
CA SER A 52 -8.18 -1.65 20.79
C SER A 52 -9.00 -2.50 19.83
N ALA A 53 -8.41 -2.83 18.69
CA ALA A 53 -9.05 -3.64 17.66
C ALA A 53 -8.00 -4.27 16.74
N ARG A 54 -8.41 -5.33 16.02
CA ARG A 54 -7.64 -5.96 14.95
C ARG A 54 -8.50 -6.04 13.71
N TYR A 55 -7.90 -5.79 12.55
CA TYR A 55 -8.58 -5.86 11.25
C TYR A 55 -7.74 -6.66 10.27
N MET A 56 -8.40 -7.35 9.33
CA MET A 56 -7.73 -8.16 8.32
C MET A 56 -8.41 -8.10 6.96
N ALA A 57 -7.60 -8.11 5.90
CA ALA A 57 -8.07 -8.31 4.54
C ALA A 57 -7.11 -9.21 3.75
N ASP A 58 -7.69 -9.94 2.80
CA ASP A 58 -6.98 -10.47 1.66
C ASP A 58 -7.35 -9.66 0.43
N VAL A 59 -6.35 -9.32 -0.38
CA VAL A 59 -6.53 -8.56 -1.60
C VAL A 59 -5.71 -9.17 -2.72
N GLU A 60 -6.20 -8.96 -3.94
CA GLU A 60 -5.53 -9.39 -5.14
C GLU A 60 -5.58 -8.28 -6.19
N LYS A 61 -4.47 -8.09 -6.89
CA LYS A 61 -4.38 -7.18 -8.04
C LYS A 61 -3.50 -7.79 -9.10
N ASP A 62 -4.00 -7.89 -10.33
CA ASP A 62 -3.26 -8.45 -11.47
C ASP A 62 -2.64 -9.83 -11.16
N GLY A 63 -3.38 -10.69 -10.45
CA GLY A 63 -2.92 -12.01 -10.01
C GLY A 63 -1.93 -12.02 -8.84
N LYS A 64 -1.55 -10.85 -8.31
CA LYS A 64 -0.67 -10.72 -7.14
C LYS A 64 -1.52 -10.64 -5.88
N LYS A 65 -1.31 -11.59 -4.97
CA LYS A 65 -2.01 -11.66 -3.68
C LYS A 65 -1.25 -10.90 -2.60
N MET A 66 -2.01 -10.31 -1.67
CA MET A 66 -1.48 -9.68 -0.47
C MET A 66 -2.47 -9.90 0.67
N ALA A 67 -1.98 -10.28 1.84
CA ALA A 67 -2.73 -10.26 3.08
C ALA A 67 -2.27 -9.06 3.90
N ILE A 68 -3.19 -8.37 4.58
CA ILE A 68 -2.88 -7.29 5.50
C ILE A 68 -3.59 -7.51 6.84
N GLY A 69 -2.85 -7.30 7.93
CA GLY A 69 -3.38 -7.16 9.28
C GLY A 69 -3.11 -5.78 9.82
N ILE A 70 -4.03 -5.24 10.62
CA ILE A 70 -3.92 -3.93 11.28
C ILE A 70 -4.33 -4.10 12.74
N SER A 71 -3.45 -3.71 13.66
CA SER A 71 -3.72 -3.67 15.10
C SER A 71 -3.76 -2.23 15.58
N VAL A 72 -4.73 -1.92 16.42
CA VAL A 72 -4.96 -0.61 17.03
C VAL A 72 -4.81 -0.72 18.55
N ASP A 73 -4.13 0.27 19.14
CA ASP A 73 -4.04 0.46 20.59
C ASP A 73 -3.99 1.97 20.88
N GLY A 74 -5.12 2.53 21.30
CA GLY A 74 -5.34 3.97 21.40
C GLY A 74 -5.09 4.68 20.07
N ASN A 75 -4.05 5.50 20.03
CA ASN A 75 -3.63 6.18 18.80
C ASN A 75 -2.57 5.41 18.03
N ASP A 76 -1.99 4.35 18.60
CA ASP A 76 -0.92 3.59 17.98
C ASP A 76 -1.46 2.57 16.98
N ILE A 77 -0.82 2.53 15.82
CA ILE A 77 -1.06 1.58 14.75
C ILE A 77 0.19 0.73 14.54
N THR A 78 -0.03 -0.58 14.48
CA THR A 78 0.90 -1.52 13.86
C THR A 78 0.16 -2.24 12.75
N ALA A 79 0.72 -2.30 11.56
CA ALA A 79 0.19 -3.12 10.48
C ALA A 79 1.30 -3.93 9.81
N TYR A 80 0.91 -5.08 9.30
CA TYR A 80 1.76 -6.01 8.57
C TYR A 80 1.06 -6.44 7.31
N ALA A 81 1.79 -6.44 6.19
CA ALA A 81 1.29 -6.99 4.94
C ALA A 81 2.32 -7.94 4.33
N CYS A 82 1.86 -9.05 3.76
CA CYS A 82 2.73 -9.99 3.05
C CYS A 82 1.99 -10.80 1.97
N ASN A 83 2.73 -11.28 0.98
CA ASN A 83 2.21 -12.17 -0.06
C ASN A 83 2.34 -13.66 0.32
N GLY A 84 2.94 -13.97 1.48
CA GLY A 84 3.21 -15.33 1.94
C GLY A 84 4.35 -16.05 1.22
N VAL A 85 5.13 -15.36 0.40
CA VAL A 85 6.20 -15.96 -0.42
C VAL A 85 7.51 -15.20 -0.22
N ASP A 86 7.57 -13.93 -0.61
CA ASP A 86 8.83 -13.18 -0.74
C ASP A 86 8.64 -11.66 -0.71
N ASP A 87 7.45 -11.16 -0.36
CA ASP A 87 7.19 -9.74 -0.20
C ASP A 87 6.49 -9.48 1.13
N GLU A 88 7.01 -8.52 1.90
CA GLU A 88 6.43 -8.08 3.15
C GLU A 88 6.71 -6.62 3.46
N ALA A 89 5.82 -6.00 4.24
CA ALA A 89 5.98 -4.65 4.76
C ALA A 89 5.42 -4.54 6.17
N TRP A 90 6.14 -3.79 7.02
CA TRP A 90 5.69 -3.37 8.34
C TRP A 90 5.41 -1.87 8.33
N PHE A 91 4.33 -1.47 9.00
CA PHE A 91 3.90 -0.09 9.15
C PHE A 91 3.71 0.19 10.62
N PHE A 92 4.44 1.19 11.12
CA PHE A 92 4.39 1.66 12.49
C PHE A 92 4.09 3.14 12.47
N GLY A 93 3.10 3.58 13.23
CA GLY A 93 2.71 4.97 13.27
C GLY A 93 1.50 5.20 14.15
N ASN A 94 0.82 6.31 13.89
CA ASN A 94 -0.35 6.71 14.64
C ASN A 94 -1.54 6.95 13.71
N GLN A 95 -2.74 6.75 14.24
CA GLN A 95 -3.96 7.24 13.62
C GLN A 95 -4.30 8.64 14.13
N ALA A 96 -4.96 9.43 13.30
CA ALA A 96 -5.56 10.70 13.69
C ALA A 96 -7.02 10.73 13.24
N SER A 97 -7.96 10.82 14.19
CA SER A 97 -9.39 10.88 13.92
C SER A 97 -9.90 9.76 12.99
N GLY A 98 -9.38 8.54 13.14
CA GLY A 98 -9.77 7.41 12.30
C GLY A 98 -8.98 7.25 11.00
N ALA A 99 -8.12 8.20 10.65
CA ALA A 99 -7.28 8.14 9.46
C ALA A 99 -5.88 7.59 9.81
N ILE A 100 -5.35 6.78 8.90
CA ILE A 100 -4.01 6.21 8.92
C ILE A 100 -3.29 6.75 7.68
N ASP A 101 -2.13 7.36 7.88
CA ASP A 101 -1.22 7.75 6.81
C ASP A 101 0.21 7.42 7.24
N ILE A 102 0.69 6.24 6.84
CA ILE A 102 1.99 5.72 7.26
C ILE A 102 2.82 5.39 6.03
N LYS A 103 4.01 5.98 5.98
CA LYS A 103 5.08 5.58 5.06
C LYS A 103 6.18 4.87 5.84
N ASN A 104 6.47 3.63 5.48
CA ASN A 104 7.51 2.87 6.17
C ASN A 104 8.92 3.23 5.65
N LYS A 105 9.94 2.69 6.32
CA LYS A 105 11.36 2.90 5.96
C LYS A 105 11.73 2.43 4.55
N PHE A 106 10.93 1.53 3.95
CA PHE A 106 11.13 1.04 2.59
C PHE A 106 10.26 1.78 1.55
N ARG A 107 9.67 2.91 1.94
CA ARG A 107 8.79 3.77 1.13
C ARG A 107 7.50 3.11 0.66
N ASP A 108 7.14 1.96 1.21
CA ASP A 108 5.78 1.44 1.07
C ASP A 108 4.83 2.33 1.89
N THR A 109 3.58 2.48 1.43
CA THR A 109 2.60 3.35 2.08
C THR A 109 1.33 2.60 2.45
N LEU A 110 0.73 3.02 3.56
CA LEU A 110 -0.57 2.62 4.04
C LEU A 110 -1.39 3.88 4.28
N ASN A 111 -2.36 4.14 3.41
CA ASN A 111 -3.32 5.23 3.55
C ASN A 111 -4.71 4.64 3.72
N ALA A 112 -5.33 4.79 4.87
CA ALA A 112 -6.60 4.13 5.17
C ALA A 112 -7.44 4.92 6.17
N SER A 113 -8.73 4.60 6.24
CA SER A 113 -9.65 5.18 7.22
C SER A 113 -10.59 4.14 7.81
N TYR A 114 -10.93 4.33 9.08
CA TYR A 114 -11.97 3.58 9.74
C TYR A 114 -13.35 4.10 9.34
N THR A 115 -14.22 3.19 8.89
CA THR A 115 -15.57 3.51 8.41
C THR A 115 -16.64 3.38 9.48
N GLY A 116 -16.27 3.07 10.73
CA GLY A 116 -17.20 2.71 11.79
C GLY A 116 -17.40 1.20 11.97
N SER A 117 -16.94 0.39 11.02
CA SER A 117 -16.95 -1.09 11.06
C SER A 117 -15.64 -1.68 10.59
N ASP A 118 -15.19 -1.23 9.42
CA ASP A 118 -14.05 -1.76 8.68
C ASP A 118 -12.97 -0.69 8.53
N VAL A 119 -11.78 -1.13 8.12
CA VAL A 119 -10.73 -0.23 7.66
C VAL A 119 -10.64 -0.31 6.15
N LYS A 120 -10.82 0.81 5.45
CA LYS A 120 -10.74 0.87 3.99
C LYS A 120 -9.60 1.77 3.57
N GLY A 121 -8.88 1.36 2.53
CA GLY A 121 -7.79 2.18 2.04
C GLY A 121 -6.90 1.52 1.01
N ASP A 122 -5.74 2.12 0.85
CA ASP A 122 -4.73 1.80 -0.14
C ASP A 122 -3.45 1.34 0.56
N LEU A 123 -3.04 0.13 0.23
CA LEU A 123 -1.72 -0.41 0.55
C LEU A 123 -0.87 -0.33 -0.71
N THR A 124 0.19 0.48 -0.72
CA THR A 124 1.15 0.51 -1.82
C THR A 124 2.44 -0.18 -1.40
N MET A 125 2.72 -1.32 -2.03
CA MET A 125 3.92 -2.11 -1.82
C MET A 125 4.60 -2.41 -3.14
N ASN A 126 5.91 -2.22 -3.20
CA ASN A 126 6.69 -2.58 -4.40
C ASN A 126 6.13 -1.94 -5.69
N GLY A 127 5.64 -0.69 -5.59
CA GLY A 127 5.04 0.03 -6.71
C GLY A 127 3.64 -0.43 -7.12
N VAL A 128 3.04 -1.40 -6.41
CA VAL A 128 1.68 -1.88 -6.64
C VAL A 128 0.76 -1.38 -5.53
N THR A 129 -0.31 -0.69 -5.91
CA THR A 129 -1.37 -0.25 -4.98
C THR A 129 -2.51 -1.23 -4.96
N TYR A 130 -2.79 -1.80 -3.79
CA TYR A 130 -3.92 -2.67 -3.48
C TYR A 130 -4.98 -1.88 -2.70
N ASN A 131 -6.19 -1.80 -3.23
CA ASN A 131 -7.33 -1.28 -2.49
C ASN A 131 -7.87 -2.40 -1.60
N PHE A 132 -8.10 -2.15 -0.32
CA PHE A 132 -8.55 -3.15 0.63
C PHE A 132 -9.75 -2.69 1.46
N THR A 133 -10.49 -3.67 1.97
CA THR A 133 -11.49 -3.50 3.04
C THR A 133 -11.20 -4.56 4.10
N ALA A 134 -10.68 -4.13 5.24
CA ALA A 134 -10.27 -5.01 6.33
C ALA A 134 -11.37 -5.09 7.40
N ALA A 135 -11.89 -6.29 7.58
CA ALA A 135 -12.95 -6.59 8.54
C ALA A 135 -12.37 -6.77 9.95
N PRO A 136 -13.12 -6.45 11.02
CA PRO A 136 -12.68 -6.66 12.39
C PRO A 136 -12.55 -8.16 12.70
N VAL A 137 -11.52 -8.52 13.47
CA VAL A 137 -11.26 -9.91 13.88
C VAL A 137 -11.03 -10.03 15.39
N SER A 138 -11.36 -11.19 15.94
CA SER A 138 -11.19 -11.54 17.35
C SER A 138 -10.10 -12.60 17.55
N SER A 139 -9.67 -12.81 18.79
CA SER A 139 -8.70 -13.87 19.10
C SER A 139 -9.25 -15.24 18.68
N PRO A 140 -8.45 -16.14 18.08
CA PRO A 140 -6.99 -16.08 17.88
C PRO A 140 -6.51 -15.40 16.59
N ALA A 141 -7.41 -14.86 15.76
CA ALA A 141 -7.00 -14.17 14.54
C ALA A 141 -6.18 -12.93 14.87
N GLY A 142 -5.03 -12.77 14.23
CA GLY A 142 -4.08 -11.73 14.58
C GLY A 142 -2.82 -11.78 13.73
N MET A 143 -2.04 -10.71 13.83
CA MET A 143 -0.66 -10.72 13.37
C MET A 143 0.22 -11.26 14.48
N TYR A 144 1.19 -12.10 14.12
CA TYR A 144 2.15 -12.69 15.04
C TYR A 144 3.56 -12.51 14.51
N THR A 145 4.54 -12.35 15.39
CA THR A 145 5.93 -12.26 14.97
C THR A 145 6.85 -12.94 15.98
N ALA A 146 7.92 -13.56 15.46
CA ALA A 146 9.00 -14.15 16.24
C ALA A 146 10.34 -13.74 15.64
N ALA A 147 11.38 -13.71 16.47
CA ALA A 147 12.75 -13.50 16.00
C ALA A 147 13.69 -14.56 16.60
N LEU A 148 14.65 -15.01 15.80
CA LEU A 148 15.69 -15.95 16.18
C LEU A 148 16.95 -15.66 15.37
N ASP A 149 18.08 -15.45 16.02
CA ASP A 149 19.40 -15.29 15.40
C ASP A 149 19.44 -14.26 14.25
N GLY A 150 18.79 -13.11 14.45
CA GLY A 150 18.73 -12.03 13.45
C GLY A 150 17.70 -12.25 12.32
N VAL A 151 17.03 -13.39 12.31
CA VAL A 151 15.92 -13.71 11.40
C VAL A 151 14.59 -13.38 12.07
N ARG A 152 13.66 -12.78 11.34
CA ARG A 152 12.29 -12.53 11.82
C ARG A 152 11.30 -13.30 10.96
N ALA A 153 10.37 -14.02 11.57
CA ALA A 153 9.21 -14.56 10.88
C ALA A 153 7.94 -13.89 11.38
N SER A 154 7.01 -13.67 10.47
CA SER A 154 5.79 -12.92 10.72
C SER A 154 4.62 -13.57 10.01
N TRP A 155 3.46 -13.61 10.67
CA TRP A 155 2.29 -14.34 10.21
C TRP A 155 1.03 -13.49 10.37
N ILE A 156 0.11 -13.62 9.42
CA ILE A 156 -1.28 -13.22 9.51
C ILE A 156 -2.09 -14.52 9.67
N VAL A 157 -2.76 -14.64 10.82
CA VAL A 157 -3.64 -15.76 11.13
C VAL A 157 -5.08 -15.29 11.00
N ARG A 158 -5.85 -15.92 10.12
CA ARG A 158 -7.25 -15.57 9.85
C ARG A 158 -8.21 -16.22 10.86
N PRO A 159 -9.48 -15.77 10.91
CA PRO A 159 -10.51 -16.38 11.77
C PRO A 159 -10.74 -17.87 11.51
N ASP A 160 -10.54 -18.34 10.28
CA ASP A 160 -10.66 -19.75 9.91
C ASP A 160 -9.41 -20.58 10.28
N GLY A 161 -8.39 -19.96 10.88
CA GLY A 161 -7.13 -20.60 11.25
C GLY A 161 -6.11 -20.71 10.12
N SER A 162 -6.45 -20.29 8.89
CA SER A 162 -5.47 -20.25 7.80
C SER A 162 -4.38 -19.21 8.08
N VAL A 163 -3.18 -19.48 7.56
CA VAL A 163 -1.97 -18.72 7.86
C VAL A 163 -1.32 -18.25 6.58
N THR A 164 -0.82 -17.02 6.60
CA THR A 164 0.06 -16.48 5.55
C THR A 164 1.19 -15.74 6.23
N GLY A 165 2.44 -16.03 5.86
CA GLY A 165 3.58 -15.45 6.56
C GLY A 165 4.86 -15.46 5.75
N VAL A 166 5.72 -14.49 6.03
CA VAL A 166 7.03 -14.32 5.40
C VAL A 166 8.10 -14.23 6.49
N GLN A 167 9.27 -14.77 6.16
CA GLN A 167 10.47 -14.74 6.97
C GLN A 167 11.49 -13.81 6.32
N PHE A 168 11.96 -12.84 7.10
CA PHE A 168 13.06 -11.95 6.77
C PHE A 168 14.38 -12.51 7.32
N ASN A 169 15.26 -12.93 6.42
CA ASN A 169 16.56 -13.54 6.69
C ASN A 169 17.71 -12.54 6.71
N GLY A 170 17.42 -11.24 6.77
CA GLY A 170 18.43 -10.19 6.64
C GLY A 170 18.53 -9.65 5.21
N GLY A 171 19.73 -9.20 4.85
CA GLY A 171 19.94 -8.30 3.72
C GLY A 171 19.70 -6.86 4.15
N ILE A 172 19.31 -6.02 3.20
CA ILE A 172 19.25 -4.57 3.44
C ILE A 172 18.11 -4.19 4.38
N THR A 173 18.44 -3.54 5.49
CA THR A 173 17.50 -3.11 6.53
C THR A 173 17.02 -1.67 6.37
N GLY A 174 17.53 -0.95 5.35
CA GLY A 174 17.35 0.49 5.16
C GLY A 174 18.21 1.34 6.10
N ARG A 175 18.72 0.77 7.20
CA ARG A 175 19.72 1.41 8.07
C ARG A 175 21.15 1.28 7.53
N ASP A 176 21.35 0.40 6.56
CA ASP A 176 22.67 0.12 5.97
C ASP A 176 23.14 1.21 4.99
N PHE A 177 22.31 2.25 4.79
CA PHE A 177 22.62 3.42 3.96
C PHE A 177 22.52 4.70 4.78
N GLU A 178 23.36 5.68 4.43
CA GLU A 178 23.23 7.04 4.96
C GLU A 178 21.92 7.67 4.50
N GLN A 179 21.23 8.38 5.40
CA GLN A 179 19.91 8.96 5.10
C GLN A 179 19.96 9.94 3.91
N ALA A 180 21.05 10.69 3.77
CA ALA A 180 21.26 11.61 2.66
C ALA A 180 21.37 10.88 1.31
N GLU A 181 21.99 9.69 1.29
CA GLU A 181 22.09 8.86 0.08
C GLU A 181 20.72 8.33 -0.30
N LEU A 182 19.97 7.81 0.68
CA LEU A 182 18.62 7.32 0.45
C LEU A 182 17.70 8.40 -0.14
N GLN A 183 17.81 9.65 0.32
CA GLN A 183 16.97 10.76 -0.17
C GLN A 183 17.22 11.11 -1.64
N GLN A 184 18.43 10.90 -2.15
CA GLN A 184 18.78 11.18 -3.54
C GLN A 184 18.22 10.13 -4.50
N LEU A 185 17.92 8.93 -4.01
CA LEU A 185 17.34 7.87 -4.84
C LEU A 185 15.90 8.21 -5.25
N THR A 186 15.63 8.15 -6.55
CA THR A 186 14.26 8.08 -7.08
C THR A 186 13.53 6.87 -6.50
N ASN A 187 12.19 6.86 -6.56
CA ASN A 187 11.42 5.73 -6.01
C ASN A 187 11.80 4.38 -6.64
N ILE A 188 12.02 4.36 -7.97
CA ILE A 188 12.42 3.15 -8.69
C ILE A 188 13.82 2.68 -8.26
N GLN A 189 14.78 3.60 -8.12
CA GLN A 189 16.12 3.26 -7.64
C GLN A 189 16.09 2.73 -6.21
N PHE A 190 15.39 3.41 -5.31
CA PHE A 190 15.23 2.98 -3.93
C PHE A 190 14.62 1.58 -3.85
N GLN A 191 13.57 1.33 -4.62
CA GLN A 191 12.93 0.03 -4.70
C GLN A 191 13.92 -1.06 -5.13
N ASN A 192 14.66 -0.85 -6.22
CA ASN A 192 15.57 -1.86 -6.77
C ASN A 192 16.84 -2.06 -5.94
N GLN A 193 17.33 -1.02 -5.27
CA GLN A 193 18.61 -1.03 -4.57
C GLN A 193 18.48 -1.29 -3.07
N VAL A 194 17.32 -1.00 -2.46
CA VAL A 194 17.13 -1.09 -1.01
C VAL A 194 16.05 -2.12 -0.70
N ARG A 195 14.81 -1.87 -1.16
CA ARG A 195 13.65 -2.71 -0.82
C ARG A 195 13.81 -4.14 -1.35
N ASN A 196 14.12 -4.28 -2.62
CA ASN A 196 14.17 -5.58 -3.31
C ASN A 196 15.50 -6.33 -3.09
N LYS A 197 16.40 -5.79 -2.25
CA LYS A 197 17.63 -6.46 -1.78
C LYS A 197 17.45 -7.14 -0.43
N ARG A 198 16.25 -7.09 0.15
CA ARG A 198 15.89 -7.86 1.33
C ARG A 198 15.85 -9.34 0.98
N ILE A 199 16.32 -10.18 1.90
CA ILE A 199 16.29 -11.63 1.76
C ILE A 199 15.01 -12.11 2.44
N LEU A 200 14.01 -12.43 1.63
CA LEU A 200 12.68 -12.86 2.07
C LEU A 200 12.39 -14.26 1.56
N GLN A 201 11.68 -15.04 2.35
CA GLN A 201 11.14 -16.35 1.96
C GLN A 201 9.85 -16.65 2.70
N GLN A 202 9.14 -17.69 2.28
CA GLN A 202 7.93 -18.12 2.97
C GLN A 202 8.28 -18.56 4.40
N ALA A 203 7.56 -18.03 5.38
CA ALA A 203 7.66 -18.52 6.76
C ALA A 203 7.05 -19.93 6.86
N ASN A 204 7.40 -20.67 7.91
CA ASN A 204 6.71 -21.93 8.19
C ASN A 204 5.22 -21.66 8.46
N GLN A 205 4.32 -22.15 7.59
CA GLN A 205 2.87 -21.92 7.71
C GLN A 205 2.20 -22.89 8.68
N THR A 206 2.91 -23.92 9.15
CA THR A 206 2.43 -24.84 10.18
C THR A 206 2.61 -24.17 11.53
N VAL A 207 1.50 -23.69 12.08
CA VAL A 207 1.48 -22.98 13.36
C VAL A 207 0.54 -23.65 14.33
N LYS A 208 0.81 -23.48 15.62
CA LYS A 208 -0.16 -23.78 16.69
C LYS A 208 -0.36 -22.51 17.51
N ILE A 209 -1.59 -22.28 17.94
CA ILE A 209 -1.92 -21.10 18.73
C ILE A 209 -2.53 -21.52 20.06
N SER A 210 -1.98 -20.97 21.13
CA SER A 210 -2.52 -21.11 22.49
C SER A 210 -2.20 -19.84 23.27
N ASN A 211 -3.17 -19.32 24.03
CA ASN A 211 -2.98 -18.16 24.91
C ASN A 211 -2.32 -16.95 24.21
N ASN A 212 -2.77 -16.59 23.00
CA ASN A 212 -2.20 -15.52 22.17
C ASN A 212 -0.69 -15.69 21.88
N LYS A 213 -0.16 -16.90 22.00
CA LYS A 213 1.18 -17.28 21.55
C LYS A 213 1.05 -18.19 20.35
N LEU A 214 1.86 -17.91 19.34
CA LEU A 214 2.01 -18.74 18.16
C LEU A 214 3.27 -19.59 18.31
N THR A 215 3.21 -20.89 18.07
CA THR A 215 4.43 -21.72 17.95
C THR A 215 4.60 -22.17 16.51
N SER A 216 5.83 -22.04 16.01
CA SER A 216 6.22 -22.43 14.65
C SER A 216 7.73 -22.61 14.58
N LYS A 217 8.32 -22.54 13.38
CA LYS A 217 9.75 -22.71 13.15
C LYS A 217 10.35 -21.54 12.37
N ILE A 218 11.56 -21.14 12.75
CA ILE A 218 12.47 -20.31 11.95
C ILE A 218 13.67 -21.19 11.59
N ASN A 219 13.93 -21.38 10.30
CA ASN A 219 15.04 -22.21 9.79
C ASN A 219 15.12 -23.61 10.43
N GLY A 220 13.96 -24.21 10.72
CA GLY A 220 13.85 -25.54 11.33
C GLY A 220 13.81 -25.54 12.87
N THR A 221 14.28 -24.47 13.52
CA THR A 221 14.30 -24.30 14.98
C THR A 221 12.96 -23.80 15.48
N ASP A 222 12.44 -24.40 16.55
CA ASP A 222 11.16 -24.00 17.14
C ASP A 222 11.24 -22.60 17.75
N VAL A 223 10.20 -21.80 17.52
CA VAL A 223 10.06 -20.45 18.05
C VAL A 223 8.66 -20.22 18.60
N THR A 224 8.56 -19.30 19.55
CA THR A 224 7.28 -18.74 20.00
C THR A 224 7.16 -17.31 19.50
N GLY A 225 6.10 -17.03 18.74
CA GLY A 225 5.72 -15.71 18.28
C GLY A 225 4.70 -15.05 19.19
N ASP A 226 4.85 -13.74 19.31
CA ASP A 226 3.97 -12.87 20.09
C ASP A 226 2.87 -12.28 19.22
N LEU A 227 1.67 -12.14 19.80
CA LEU A 227 0.60 -11.36 19.19
C LEU A 227 1.03 -9.90 19.07
N VAL A 228 0.83 -9.34 17.88
CA VAL A 228 1.12 -7.95 17.58
C VAL A 228 -0.09 -7.08 17.92
N VAL A 229 0.18 -6.02 18.70
CA VAL A 229 -0.78 -5.00 19.14
C VAL A 229 -0.42 -3.64 18.53
N GLY A 230 -1.29 -2.64 18.66
CA GLY A 230 -1.11 -1.33 18.00
C GLY A 230 0.18 -0.60 18.39
N ASN A 231 0.68 -0.82 19.62
CA ASN A 231 1.93 -0.24 20.11
C ASN A 231 3.17 -1.13 19.92
N THR A 232 3.06 -2.28 19.24
CA THR A 232 4.24 -3.13 18.93
C THR A 232 5.24 -2.38 18.06
N ARG A 233 6.51 -2.36 18.47
CA ARG A 233 7.62 -1.77 17.71
C ARG A 233 8.81 -2.74 17.71
N PHE A 234 9.63 -2.68 16.66
CA PHE A 234 10.89 -3.40 16.60
C PHE A 234 12.04 -2.47 16.98
N GLY A 235 13.03 -3.01 17.69
CA GLY A 235 14.30 -2.33 17.99
C GLY A 235 15.19 -2.10 16.77
#